data_AF-A0AAT9RX58-F1
#
_entry.id   AF-A0AAT9RX58-F1
#
_cell.length_a   1.000
_cell.length_b   1.000
_cell.length_c   1.000
_cell.angle_alpha   90.00
_cell.angle_beta   90.00
_cell.angle_gamma   90.00
#
_symmetry.space_group_name_H-M   'P 1'
#
loop_
_entity.id
_entity.type
_entity.pdbx_description
1 polymer ?
#
loop_
_entity_poly.entity_id
_entity_poly.type
_entity_poly.pdbx_seq_one_letter_code
_entity_poly.pdbx_strand_id
1 'polypeptide(L)'
;MRPHRLRSVLISACVSVCVASAVALPGAVPAVAESSSAPPRTAAGARSLTVLTDLFAERLLVADKVAAAKYGTTTPIDDPVREKAILDDVAARAVGLGLDPDAVTAVFRDQIEANKLVQHGLYARWDAHPEERPTERPDLVKDVRPVLDRITTRLLTALQDTEPLRAGASCEPRLRVAAVRSAFEHRLDRLHGEGLARALPSVCDDKL
;
A
#
# COMPACT_ATOMS: atom_id res chain seq x y z
N MET A 1 44.91 30.18 38.85
CA MET A 1 45.12 29.60 40.18
C MET A 1 45.33 28.09 40.03
N ARG A 2 46.42 27.58 40.60
CA ARG A 2 46.87 26.17 40.68
C ARG A 2 45.87 25.29 41.48
N PRO A 3 45.98 23.94 41.57
CA PRO A 3 47.13 23.09 41.18
C PRO A 3 46.82 21.72 40.51
N HIS A 4 47.87 21.19 39.88
CA HIS A 4 48.18 19.76 39.71
C HIS A 4 48.00 18.93 41.00
N ARG A 5 47.61 17.66 40.86
CA ARG A 5 48.27 16.56 41.57
C ARG A 5 48.41 15.31 40.70
N LEU A 6 49.66 14.93 40.47
CA LEU A 6 50.12 13.62 40.04
C LEU A 6 49.82 12.56 41.10
N ARG A 7 49.61 11.30 40.66
CA ARG A 7 50.14 10.13 41.40
C ARG A 7 50.71 9.07 40.46
N SER A 8 52.01 8.93 40.63
CA SER A 8 52.99 7.93 40.17
C SER A 8 52.58 6.47 40.42
N VAL A 9 52.85 5.58 39.44
CA VAL A 9 53.95 4.57 39.37
C VAL A 9 53.52 3.21 39.91
N LEU A 10 53.74 2.15 39.13
CA LEU A 10 54.59 1.02 39.55
C LEU A 10 54.98 0.15 38.34
N ILE A 11 56.28 -0.08 38.28
CA ILE A 11 57.05 -0.92 37.38
C ILE A 11 56.86 -2.37 37.83
N SER A 12 56.70 -3.31 36.89
CA SER A 12 57.30 -4.63 37.08
C SER A 12 57.53 -5.33 35.75
N ALA A 13 58.81 -5.50 35.44
CA ALA A 13 59.31 -6.32 34.36
C ALA A 13 59.43 -7.76 34.87
N CYS A 14 58.96 -8.73 34.08
CA CYS A 14 59.45 -10.10 34.17
C CYS A 14 59.88 -10.53 32.77
N VAL A 15 61.19 -10.54 32.58
CA VAL A 15 61.88 -11.23 31.49
C VAL A 15 61.78 -12.72 31.78
N SER A 16 61.29 -13.51 30.82
CA SER A 16 61.56 -14.94 30.77
C SER A 16 61.88 -15.33 29.34
N VAL A 17 63.15 -15.64 29.13
CA VAL A 17 63.69 -16.20 27.89
C VAL A 17 63.58 -17.71 27.99
N CYS A 18 62.89 -18.33 27.04
CA CYS A 18 63.03 -19.76 26.77
C CYS A 18 63.27 -19.93 25.27
N VAL A 19 64.47 -20.44 24.96
CA VAL A 19 64.90 -20.87 23.63
C VAL A 19 64.44 -22.32 23.46
N ALA A 20 63.68 -22.62 22.40
CA ALA A 20 63.58 -23.98 21.86
C ALA A 20 63.02 -23.98 20.42
N SER A 21 63.91 -24.31 19.49
CA SER A 21 63.78 -25.23 18.35
C SER A 21 62.59 -25.14 17.38
N ALA A 22 62.98 -25.05 16.10
CA ALA A 22 62.14 -25.02 14.90
C ALA A 22 61.31 -26.30 14.68
N VAL A 23 60.08 -26.11 14.18
CA VAL A 23 59.40 -27.03 13.26
C VAL A 23 58.62 -26.18 12.25
N ALA A 24 59.01 -26.25 10.98
CA ALA A 24 58.23 -25.70 9.88
C ALA A 24 57.07 -26.67 9.56
N LEU A 25 55.83 -26.19 9.62
CA LEU A 25 54.64 -26.88 9.13
C LEU A 25 53.94 -25.98 8.08
N PRO A 26 53.42 -26.57 6.99
CA PRO A 26 52.86 -25.86 5.85
C PRO A 26 51.58 -25.09 6.23
N GLY A 27 51.46 -23.88 5.66
CA GLY A 27 50.35 -22.97 5.90
C GLY A 27 49.00 -23.55 5.50
N ALA A 28 48.13 -23.71 6.49
CA ALA A 28 46.69 -23.78 6.28
C ALA A 28 46.14 -22.34 6.19
N VAL A 29 45.79 -21.91 4.98
CA VAL A 29 44.97 -20.72 4.76
C VAL A 29 43.60 -20.96 5.39
N PRO A 30 43.09 -20.08 6.28
CA PRO A 30 41.71 -20.17 6.72
C PRO A 30 40.83 -19.77 5.55
N ALA A 31 39.97 -20.69 5.11
CA ALA A 31 38.87 -20.38 4.20
C ALA A 31 37.96 -19.36 4.89
N VAL A 32 37.97 -18.12 4.40
CA VAL A 32 37.01 -17.10 4.79
C VAL A 32 35.65 -17.58 4.32
N ALA A 33 34.78 -17.97 5.26
CA ALA A 33 33.39 -18.23 4.96
C ALA A 33 32.76 -16.90 4.52
N GLU A 34 32.54 -16.74 3.21
CA GLU A 34 31.68 -15.70 2.68
C GLU A 34 30.29 -15.90 3.28
N SER A 35 29.97 -15.08 4.29
CA SER A 35 28.60 -14.86 4.70
C SER A 35 27.89 -14.22 3.52
N SER A 36 27.18 -15.03 2.75
CA SER A 36 26.30 -14.56 1.70
C SER A 36 25.18 -13.74 2.35
N SER A 37 25.40 -12.43 2.47
CA SER A 37 24.36 -11.50 2.87
C SER A 37 23.38 -11.42 1.70
N ALA A 38 22.34 -12.25 1.74
CA ALA A 38 21.21 -12.08 0.85
C ALA A 38 20.68 -10.65 1.01
N PRO A 39 20.44 -9.92 -0.10
CA PRO A 39 19.91 -8.57 -0.01
C PRO A 39 18.54 -8.60 0.69
N PRO A 40 18.14 -7.53 1.40
CA PRO A 40 16.81 -7.43 1.95
C PRO A 40 15.80 -7.59 0.80
N ARG A 41 14.97 -8.63 0.88
CA ARG A 41 13.92 -8.91 -0.12
C ARG A 41 12.90 -7.76 -0.10
N THR A 42 13.09 -6.78 -0.97
CA THR A 42 12.07 -5.80 -1.39
C THR A 42 10.88 -6.46 -2.12
N ALA A 43 10.94 -7.76 -2.39
CA ALA A 43 9.84 -8.58 -2.91
C ALA A 43 8.70 -8.86 -1.89
N ALA A 44 8.65 -8.17 -0.75
CA ALA A 44 7.56 -8.30 0.22
C ALA A 44 6.26 -7.61 -0.24
N GLY A 45 6.36 -6.59 -1.11
CA GLY A 45 5.21 -5.84 -1.63
C GLY A 45 4.32 -6.67 -2.56
N ALA A 46 4.93 -7.42 -3.49
CA ALA A 46 4.21 -8.27 -4.46
C ALA A 46 3.62 -9.56 -3.85
N ARG A 47 3.78 -9.79 -2.54
CA ARG A 47 3.28 -11.01 -1.85
C ARG A 47 2.19 -10.72 -0.82
N SER A 48 1.69 -9.49 -0.75
CA SER A 48 0.64 -9.11 0.20
C SER A 48 -0.57 -8.53 -0.52
N LEU A 49 -1.77 -8.91 -0.08
CA LEU A 49 -3.02 -8.27 -0.49
C LEU A 49 -3.12 -6.82 -0.01
N THR A 50 -2.22 -6.38 0.89
CA THR A 50 -2.11 -4.98 1.33
C THR A 50 -1.89 -4.02 0.16
N VAL A 51 -1.20 -4.44 -0.90
CA VAL A 51 -1.02 -3.59 -2.09
C VAL A 51 -2.36 -3.21 -2.73
N LEU A 52 -3.34 -4.12 -2.75
CA LEU A 52 -4.68 -3.85 -3.27
C LEU A 52 -5.46 -2.95 -2.31
N THR A 53 -5.45 -3.27 -1.01
CA THR A 53 -6.24 -2.52 -0.03
C THR A 53 -5.70 -1.11 0.23
N ASP A 54 -4.39 -0.88 0.08
CA ASP A 54 -3.79 0.46 0.08
C ASP A 54 -4.28 1.26 -1.14
N LEU A 55 -4.28 0.66 -2.33
CA LEU A 55 -4.79 1.31 -3.54
C LEU A 55 -6.28 1.63 -3.45
N PHE A 56 -7.09 0.76 -2.83
CA PHE A 56 -8.50 1.02 -2.56
C PHE A 56 -8.68 2.19 -1.59
N ALA A 57 -7.89 2.22 -0.50
CA ALA A 57 -7.90 3.33 0.44
C ALA A 57 -7.48 4.65 -0.23
N GLU A 58 -6.40 4.66 -1.02
CA GLU A 58 -5.97 5.81 -1.81
C GLU A 58 -7.09 6.29 -2.75
N ARG A 59 -7.75 5.36 -3.47
CA ARG A 59 -8.85 5.69 -4.38
C ARG A 59 -10.06 6.26 -3.64
N LEU A 60 -10.36 5.73 -2.46
CA LEU A 60 -11.47 6.21 -1.62
C LEU A 60 -11.22 7.59 -1.07
N LEU A 61 -10.00 7.92 -0.64
CA LEU A 61 -9.65 9.27 -0.20
C LEU A 61 -9.77 10.33 -1.32
N VAL A 62 -9.72 9.92 -2.59
CA VAL A 62 -10.03 10.81 -3.72
C VAL A 62 -11.53 11.13 -3.81
N ALA A 63 -12.41 10.33 -3.19
CA ALA A 63 -13.86 10.58 -3.13
C ALA A 63 -14.18 11.95 -2.52
N ASP A 64 -13.39 12.42 -1.54
CA ASP A 64 -13.56 13.74 -0.93
C ASP A 64 -13.48 14.87 -1.96
N LYS A 65 -12.49 14.79 -2.86
CA LYS A 65 -12.32 15.75 -3.95
C LYS A 65 -13.45 15.65 -4.98
N VAL A 66 -13.90 14.43 -5.27
CA VAL A 66 -15.06 14.21 -6.17
C VAL A 66 -16.32 14.81 -5.57
N ALA A 67 -16.59 14.53 -4.28
CA ALA A 67 -17.73 15.02 -3.54
C ALA A 67 -17.71 16.56 -3.50
N ALA A 68 -16.58 17.16 -3.13
CA ALA A 68 -16.41 18.61 -3.06
C ALA A 68 -16.63 19.29 -4.41
N ALA A 69 -16.09 18.72 -5.49
CA ALA A 69 -16.28 19.25 -6.83
C ALA A 69 -17.75 19.21 -7.31
N LYS A 70 -18.50 18.18 -6.92
CA LYS A 70 -19.90 17.99 -7.33
C LYS A 70 -20.91 18.69 -6.43
N TYR A 71 -20.61 18.87 -5.14
CA TYR A 71 -21.59 19.33 -4.14
C TYR A 71 -22.16 20.71 -4.49
N GLY A 72 -23.49 20.81 -4.55
CA GLY A 72 -24.18 22.03 -4.96
C GLY A 72 -24.00 22.39 -6.44
N THR A 73 -23.72 21.41 -7.30
CA THR A 73 -23.74 21.54 -8.77
C THR A 73 -24.83 20.66 -9.37
N THR A 74 -25.03 20.73 -10.68
CA THR A 74 -25.93 19.81 -11.42
C THR A 74 -25.27 18.46 -11.76
N THR A 75 -24.00 18.24 -11.37
CA THR A 75 -23.29 16.99 -11.66
C THR A 75 -23.73 15.92 -10.65
N PRO A 76 -24.34 14.81 -11.09
CA PRO A 76 -24.85 13.80 -10.16
C PRO A 76 -23.72 12.95 -9.55
N ILE A 77 -23.98 12.37 -8.38
CA ILE A 77 -23.11 11.32 -7.80
C ILE A 77 -23.21 10.06 -8.66
N ASP A 78 -24.44 9.55 -8.83
CA ASP A 78 -24.79 8.42 -9.68
C ASP A 78 -24.85 8.87 -11.14
N ASP A 79 -23.94 8.35 -11.96
CA ASP A 79 -23.84 8.65 -13.38
C ASP A 79 -23.65 7.33 -14.15
N PRO A 80 -24.74 6.60 -14.44
CA PRO A 80 -24.67 5.28 -15.06
C PRO A 80 -23.93 5.27 -16.39
N VAL A 81 -23.98 6.37 -17.16
CA VAL A 81 -23.28 6.49 -18.43
C VAL A 81 -21.78 6.59 -18.20
N ARG A 82 -21.34 7.43 -17.25
CA ARG A 82 -19.94 7.54 -16.88
C ARG A 82 -19.40 6.27 -16.21
N GLU A 83 -20.19 5.66 -15.33
CA GLU A 83 -19.84 4.41 -14.65
C GLU A 83 -19.64 3.29 -15.67
N LYS A 84 -20.55 3.15 -16.64
CA LYS A 84 -20.38 2.20 -17.75
C LYS A 84 -19.10 2.46 -18.54
N ALA A 85 -18.80 3.71 -18.88
CA ALA A 85 -17.58 4.01 -19.62
C ALA A 85 -16.30 3.64 -18.84
N ILE A 86 -16.30 3.79 -17.51
CA ILE A 86 -15.18 3.36 -16.66
C ILE A 86 -15.05 1.84 -16.66
N LEU A 87 -16.17 1.12 -16.53
CA LEU A 87 -16.18 -0.34 -16.53
C LEU A 87 -15.74 -0.92 -17.88
N ASP A 88 -16.18 -0.32 -18.99
CA ASP A 88 -15.77 -0.72 -20.34
C ASP A 88 -14.26 -0.47 -20.56
N ASP A 89 -13.70 0.64 -20.05
CA ASP A 89 -12.25 0.93 -20.12
C ASP A 89 -11.41 -0.11 -19.37
N VAL A 90 -11.76 -0.40 -18.11
CA VAL A 90 -10.98 -1.36 -17.31
C VAL A 90 -11.10 -2.78 -17.83
N ALA A 91 -12.25 -3.16 -18.40
CA ALA A 91 -12.43 -4.44 -19.08
C ALA A 91 -11.51 -4.54 -20.31
N ALA A 92 -11.45 -3.50 -21.15
CA ALA A 92 -10.56 -3.48 -22.31
C ALA A 92 -9.08 -3.56 -21.92
N ARG A 93 -8.68 -2.87 -20.85
CA ARG A 93 -7.30 -2.90 -20.33
C ARG A 93 -6.94 -4.23 -19.70
N ALA A 94 -7.89 -4.91 -19.04
CA ALA A 94 -7.71 -6.23 -18.45
C ALA A 94 -7.24 -7.26 -19.49
N VAL A 95 -7.84 -7.26 -20.68
CA VAL A 95 -7.46 -8.15 -21.80
C VAL A 95 -5.96 -8.04 -22.13
N GLY A 96 -5.43 -6.82 -22.21
CA GLY A 96 -4.03 -6.58 -22.52
C GLY A 96 -3.06 -7.05 -21.43
N LEU A 97 -3.54 -7.27 -20.21
CA LEU A 97 -2.79 -7.76 -19.06
C LEU A 97 -3.02 -9.25 -18.80
N GLY A 98 -3.82 -9.93 -19.63
CA GLY A 98 -4.16 -11.34 -19.43
C GLY A 98 -5.07 -11.60 -18.23
N LEU A 99 -5.75 -10.56 -17.72
CA LEU A 99 -6.73 -10.67 -16.64
C LEU A 99 -8.12 -10.99 -17.21
N ASP A 100 -8.95 -11.72 -16.47
CA ASP A 100 -10.38 -11.88 -16.80
C ASP A 100 -11.10 -10.51 -16.75
N PRO A 101 -11.63 -10.01 -17.88
CA PRO A 101 -12.34 -8.74 -17.92
C PRO A 101 -13.56 -8.70 -17.01
N ASP A 102 -14.28 -9.81 -16.83
CA ASP A 102 -15.49 -9.85 -16.00
C ASP A 102 -15.12 -9.73 -14.52
N ALA A 103 -14.09 -10.45 -14.08
CA ALA A 103 -13.60 -10.37 -12.71
C ALA A 103 -13.01 -8.98 -12.39
N VAL A 104 -12.24 -8.38 -13.30
CA VAL A 104 -11.76 -6.99 -13.14
C VAL A 104 -12.94 -6.01 -13.07
N THR A 105 -13.94 -6.17 -13.93
CA THR A 105 -15.15 -5.34 -13.94
C THR A 105 -15.89 -5.44 -12.60
N ALA A 106 -16.00 -6.62 -12.01
CA ALA A 106 -16.64 -6.82 -10.70
C ALA A 106 -15.91 -6.05 -9.59
N VAL A 107 -14.57 -6.15 -9.54
CA VAL A 107 -13.75 -5.37 -8.58
C VAL A 107 -13.96 -3.87 -8.77
N PHE A 108 -13.91 -3.36 -10.01
CA PHE A 108 -14.09 -1.93 -10.26
C PHE A 108 -15.51 -1.43 -10.01
N ARG A 109 -16.52 -2.30 -10.17
CA ARG A 109 -17.89 -2.00 -9.75
C ARG A 109 -17.95 -1.78 -8.24
N ASP A 110 -17.31 -2.63 -7.45
CA ASP A 110 -17.21 -2.42 -6.00
C ASP A 110 -16.48 -1.12 -5.66
N GLN A 111 -15.43 -0.76 -6.39
CA GLN A 111 -14.73 0.52 -6.20
C GLN A 111 -15.60 1.74 -6.54
N ILE A 112 -16.46 1.65 -7.55
CA ILE A 112 -17.41 2.72 -7.91
C ILE A 112 -18.45 2.87 -6.80
N GLU A 113 -19.06 1.78 -6.37
CA GLU A 113 -20.09 1.79 -5.33
C GLU A 113 -19.54 2.26 -3.98
N ALA A 114 -18.33 1.85 -3.61
CA ALA A 114 -17.64 2.35 -2.44
C ALA A 114 -17.40 3.87 -2.49
N ASN A 115 -17.02 4.39 -3.66
CA ASN A 115 -16.81 5.83 -3.85
C ASN A 115 -18.12 6.63 -3.76
N LYS A 116 -19.23 6.08 -4.31
CA LYS A 116 -20.56 6.69 -4.18
C LYS A 116 -21.05 6.70 -2.74
N LEU A 117 -20.82 5.63 -1.98
CA LEU A 117 -21.12 5.57 -0.55
C LEU A 117 -20.46 6.73 0.22
N VAL A 118 -19.16 6.96 0.01
CA VAL A 118 -18.45 8.06 0.65
C VAL A 118 -18.99 9.42 0.21
N GLN A 119 -19.23 9.64 -1.09
CA GLN A 119 -19.81 10.89 -1.58
C GLN A 119 -21.17 11.20 -0.95
N HIS A 120 -22.08 10.22 -0.89
CA HIS A 120 -23.39 10.38 -0.26
C HIS A 120 -23.29 10.66 1.24
N GLY A 121 -22.38 9.98 1.95
CA GLY A 121 -22.11 10.24 3.36
C GLY A 121 -21.58 11.65 3.63
N LEU A 122 -20.67 12.14 2.78
CA LEU A 122 -20.16 13.51 2.85
C LEU A 122 -21.25 14.55 2.59
N TYR A 123 -22.13 14.31 1.61
CA TYR A 123 -23.26 15.19 1.33
C TYR A 123 -24.18 15.31 2.54
N ALA A 124 -24.57 14.17 3.11
CA ALA A 124 -25.40 14.15 4.32
C ALA A 124 -24.75 14.90 5.48
N ARG A 125 -23.42 14.75 5.67
CA ARG A 125 -22.65 15.48 6.68
C ARG A 125 -22.69 16.99 6.45
N TRP A 126 -22.43 17.44 5.23
CA TRP A 126 -22.42 18.85 4.83
C TRP A 126 -23.79 19.52 4.80
N ASP A 127 -24.85 18.74 4.59
CA ASP A 127 -26.22 19.20 4.71
C ASP A 127 -26.59 19.44 6.18
N ALA A 128 -26.16 18.55 7.08
CA ALA A 128 -26.37 18.69 8.52
C ALA A 128 -25.45 19.73 9.20
N HIS A 129 -24.24 19.91 8.68
CA HIS A 129 -23.19 20.80 9.22
C HIS A 129 -22.66 21.73 8.12
N PRO A 130 -23.40 22.81 7.79
CA PRO A 130 -23.03 23.72 6.71
C PRO A 130 -21.63 24.36 6.87
N GLU A 131 -21.15 24.50 8.10
CA GLU A 131 -19.81 25.00 8.44
C GLU A 131 -18.67 24.07 7.98
N GLU A 132 -18.95 22.78 7.73
CA GLU A 132 -17.98 21.80 7.26
C GLU A 132 -17.95 21.69 5.72
N ARG A 133 -18.80 22.44 5.02
CA ARG A 133 -18.85 22.43 3.56
C ARG A 133 -17.51 22.84 2.95
N PRO A 134 -17.09 22.17 1.86
CA PRO A 134 -15.87 22.55 1.18
C PRO A 134 -16.00 23.96 0.60
N THR A 135 -15.00 24.80 0.87
CA THR A 135 -14.92 26.18 0.34
C THR A 135 -14.33 26.22 -1.06
N GLU A 136 -13.59 25.18 -1.44
CA GLU A 136 -12.96 25.02 -2.75
C GLU A 136 -13.60 23.86 -3.53
N ARG A 137 -13.63 24.00 -4.85
CA ARG A 137 -14.13 22.96 -5.78
C ARG A 137 -13.02 22.56 -6.75
N PRO A 138 -12.39 21.39 -6.55
CA PRO A 138 -11.39 20.87 -7.48
C PRO A 138 -11.96 20.65 -8.88
N ASP A 139 -11.15 20.79 -9.93
CA ASP A 139 -11.57 20.48 -11.30
C ASP A 139 -11.56 18.95 -11.50
N LEU A 140 -12.73 18.38 -11.81
CA LEU A 140 -12.86 16.94 -12.02
C LEU A 140 -11.96 16.42 -13.15
N VAL A 141 -11.76 17.21 -14.20
CA VAL A 141 -10.99 16.81 -15.39
C VAL A 141 -9.50 16.96 -15.17
N LYS A 142 -9.08 18.10 -14.61
CA LYS A 142 -7.66 18.47 -14.50
C LYS A 142 -7.00 17.94 -13.24
N ASP A 143 -7.73 17.87 -12.12
CA ASP A 143 -7.14 17.56 -10.82
C ASP A 143 -7.46 16.14 -10.37
N VAL A 144 -8.69 15.67 -10.61
CA VAL A 144 -9.18 14.40 -10.05
C VAL A 144 -8.94 13.22 -11.00
N ARG A 145 -9.36 13.33 -12.27
CA ARG A 145 -9.22 12.24 -13.25
C ARG A 145 -7.79 11.71 -13.40
N PRO A 146 -6.73 12.54 -13.47
CA PRO A 146 -5.37 12.02 -13.60
C PRO A 146 -4.91 11.21 -12.39
N VAL A 147 -5.38 11.55 -11.18
CA VAL A 147 -5.08 10.78 -9.97
C VAL A 147 -5.76 9.42 -10.03
N LEU A 148 -7.05 9.40 -10.37
CA LEU A 148 -7.83 8.16 -10.50
C LEU A 148 -7.28 7.23 -11.60
N ASP A 149 -6.82 7.78 -12.73
CA ASP A 149 -6.25 6.97 -13.81
C ASP A 149 -4.91 6.32 -13.41
N ARG A 150 -4.04 7.06 -12.71
CA ARG A 150 -2.80 6.49 -12.15
C ARG A 150 -3.09 5.37 -11.15
N ILE A 151 -4.06 5.56 -10.26
CA ILE A 151 -4.48 4.52 -9.31
C ILE A 151 -5.08 3.31 -10.05
N THR A 152 -5.91 3.55 -11.06
CA THR A 152 -6.51 2.49 -11.90
C THR A 152 -5.44 1.63 -12.55
N THR A 153 -4.39 2.27 -13.11
CA THR A 153 -3.25 1.56 -13.71
C THR A 153 -2.51 0.71 -12.69
N ARG A 154 -2.15 1.29 -11.53
CA ARG A 154 -1.50 0.55 -10.44
C ARG A 154 -2.36 -0.59 -9.92
N LEU A 155 -3.67 -0.40 -9.86
CA LEU A 155 -4.61 -1.40 -9.38
C LEU A 155 -4.70 -2.58 -10.34
N LEU A 156 -4.75 -2.35 -11.66
CA LEU A 156 -4.72 -3.43 -12.64
C LEU A 156 -3.44 -4.27 -12.55
N THR A 157 -2.28 -3.63 -12.41
CA THR A 157 -1.01 -4.33 -12.17
C THR A 157 -1.05 -5.11 -10.86
N ALA A 158 -1.55 -4.52 -9.78
CA ALA A 158 -1.68 -5.19 -8.50
C ALA A 158 -2.64 -6.41 -8.55
N LEU A 159 -3.72 -6.33 -9.35
CA LEU A 159 -4.64 -7.44 -9.55
C LEU A 159 -3.96 -8.62 -10.26
N GLN A 160 -3.08 -8.33 -11.21
CA GLN A 160 -2.22 -9.33 -11.89
C GLN A 160 -1.20 -9.94 -10.92
N ASP A 161 -0.43 -9.10 -10.22
CA ASP A 161 0.63 -9.57 -9.32
C ASP A 161 0.12 -10.41 -8.14
N THR A 162 -1.15 -10.21 -7.75
CA THR A 162 -1.75 -10.88 -6.59
C THR A 162 -2.67 -12.06 -6.95
N GLU A 163 -2.79 -12.42 -8.23
CA GLU A 163 -3.62 -13.54 -8.70
C GLU A 163 -3.41 -14.83 -7.88
N PRO A 164 -2.17 -15.32 -7.62
CA PRO A 164 -1.98 -16.55 -6.83
C PRO A 164 -2.43 -16.44 -5.37
N LEU A 165 -2.44 -15.22 -4.80
CA LEU A 165 -2.93 -14.99 -3.45
C LEU A 165 -4.45 -14.96 -3.41
N ARG A 166 -5.07 -14.44 -4.48
CA ARG A 166 -6.52 -14.29 -4.61
C ARG A 166 -7.21 -15.62 -4.88
N ALA A 167 -6.58 -16.49 -5.67
CA ALA A 167 -7.05 -17.86 -5.92
C ALA A 167 -6.84 -18.82 -4.73
N GLY A 168 -6.15 -18.40 -3.66
CA GLY A 168 -5.90 -19.24 -2.49
C GLY A 168 -7.07 -19.25 -1.50
N ALA A 169 -7.33 -20.39 -0.85
CA ALA A 169 -8.37 -20.54 0.18
C ALA A 169 -8.23 -19.60 1.40
N SER A 170 -7.07 -18.95 1.55
CA SER A 170 -6.82 -17.95 2.60
C SER A 170 -7.04 -16.51 2.13
N CYS A 171 -7.55 -16.26 0.91
CA CYS A 171 -7.72 -14.93 0.35
C CYS A 171 -8.57 -14.05 1.25
N GLU A 172 -9.82 -14.45 1.54
CA GLU A 172 -10.74 -13.63 2.34
C GLU A 172 -10.19 -13.21 3.71
N PRO A 173 -9.73 -14.14 4.58
CA PRO A 173 -9.22 -13.73 5.89
C PRO A 173 -7.97 -12.84 5.76
N ARG A 174 -7.09 -13.11 4.79
CA ARG A 174 -5.91 -12.26 4.55
C ARG A 174 -6.27 -10.89 4.00
N LEU A 175 -7.29 -10.80 3.15
CA LEU A 175 -7.80 -9.56 2.59
C LEU A 175 -8.41 -8.68 3.69
N ARG A 176 -9.19 -9.26 4.61
CA ARG A 176 -9.76 -8.54 5.75
C ARG A 176 -8.66 -7.96 6.66
N VAL A 177 -7.64 -8.76 6.98
CA VAL A 177 -6.49 -8.28 7.77
C VAL A 177 -5.73 -7.18 7.03
N ALA A 178 -5.52 -7.33 5.72
CA ALA A 178 -4.90 -6.32 4.89
C ALA A 178 -5.72 -5.01 4.88
N ALA A 179 -7.04 -5.09 4.74
CA ALA A 179 -7.93 -3.93 4.74
C ALA A 179 -7.93 -3.20 6.09
N VAL A 180 -7.93 -3.92 7.22
CA VAL A 180 -7.81 -3.31 8.55
C VAL A 180 -6.47 -2.57 8.68
N ARG A 181 -5.38 -3.17 8.20
CA ARG A 181 -4.07 -2.52 8.20
C ARG A 181 -4.08 -1.25 7.33
N SER A 182 -4.57 -1.34 6.10
CA SER A 182 -4.65 -0.17 5.20
C SER A 182 -5.53 0.94 5.78
N ALA A 183 -6.67 0.58 6.39
CA ALA A 183 -7.52 1.55 7.06
C ALA A 183 -6.78 2.32 8.16
N PHE A 184 -5.97 1.63 8.96
CA PHE A 184 -5.15 2.25 10.00
C PHE A 184 -4.03 3.12 9.42
N GLU A 185 -3.25 2.61 8.48
CA GLU A 185 -2.11 3.32 7.88
C GLU A 185 -2.55 4.59 7.13
N HIS A 186 -3.68 4.51 6.41
CA HIS A 186 -4.27 5.65 5.71
C HIS A 186 -5.13 6.54 6.62
N ARG A 187 -5.26 6.21 7.90
CA ARG A 187 -6.06 6.94 8.90
C ARG A 187 -7.50 7.18 8.44
N LEU A 188 -8.12 6.15 7.86
CA LEU A 188 -9.49 6.23 7.40
C LEU A 188 -10.42 6.48 8.59
N ASP A 189 -11.29 7.47 8.46
CA ASP A 189 -12.39 7.66 9.40
C ASP A 189 -13.44 6.55 9.24
N ARG A 190 -14.51 6.63 10.03
CA ARG A 190 -15.58 5.63 9.99
C ARG A 190 -16.21 5.52 8.60
N LEU A 191 -16.52 6.64 7.95
CA LEU A 191 -17.18 6.66 6.65
C LEU A 191 -16.29 6.02 5.58
N HIS A 192 -15.00 6.35 5.59
CA HIS A 192 -14.02 5.78 4.69
C HIS A 192 -13.72 4.31 4.98
N GLY A 193 -13.76 3.89 6.25
CA GLY A 193 -13.66 2.49 6.64
C GLY A 193 -14.84 1.66 6.12
N GLU A 194 -16.06 2.19 6.21
CA GLU A 194 -17.27 1.58 5.61
C GLU A 194 -17.15 1.52 4.08
N GLY A 195 -16.64 2.59 3.46
CA GLY A 195 -16.29 2.61 2.03
C GLY A 195 -15.27 1.53 1.66
N LEU A 196 -14.19 1.37 2.44
CA LEU A 196 -13.18 0.36 2.17
C LEU A 196 -13.77 -1.05 2.25
N ALA A 197 -14.60 -1.33 3.26
CA ALA A 197 -15.30 -2.61 3.37
C ALA A 197 -16.20 -2.88 2.15
N ARG A 198 -16.93 -1.87 1.66
CA ARG A 198 -17.76 -1.97 0.45
C ARG A 198 -16.93 -2.29 -0.80
N ALA A 199 -15.64 -1.96 -0.82
CA ALA A 199 -14.76 -2.10 -1.96
C ALA A 199 -14.15 -3.52 -2.12
N LEU A 200 -14.34 -4.42 -1.15
CA LEU A 200 -13.67 -5.74 -1.08
C LEU A 200 -14.37 -6.96 -1.71
N PRO A 201 -15.71 -7.05 -1.82
CA PRO A 201 -16.40 -8.33 -2.07
C PRO A 201 -15.86 -9.14 -3.25
N SER A 202 -15.62 -8.51 -4.40
CA SER A 202 -15.22 -9.20 -5.62
C SER A 202 -13.71 -9.50 -5.73
N VAL A 203 -12.92 -9.23 -4.68
CA VAL A 203 -11.45 -9.43 -4.75
C VAL A 203 -11.08 -10.91 -4.73
N CYS A 204 -11.76 -11.75 -3.94
CA CYS A 204 -11.39 -13.15 -3.74
C CYS A 204 -12.24 -14.14 -4.56
N ASP A 205 -13.01 -13.67 -5.56
CA ASP A 205 -13.92 -14.55 -6.32
C ASP A 205 -13.17 -15.65 -7.10
N ASP A 206 -13.71 -16.86 -7.06
CA ASP A 206 -13.11 -18.09 -7.62
C ASP A 206 -12.99 -18.13 -9.17
N LYS A 207 -13.23 -17.01 -9.85
CA LYS A 207 -13.20 -16.88 -11.33
C LYS A 207 -12.03 -16.08 -11.89
N LEU A 208 -11.04 -15.75 -11.04
CA LEU A 208 -9.82 -15.07 -11.43
C LEU A 208 -8.75 -16.01 -11.95
#